data_AF-A0A0A2TB19-F1
#
_entry.id   AF-A0A0A2TB19-F1
#
_cell.length_a   1.000
_cell.length_b   1.000
_cell.length_c   1.000
_cell.angle_alpha   90.00
_cell.angle_beta   90.00
_cell.angle_gamma   90.00
#
_symmetry.space_group_name_H-M   'P 1'
#
loop_
_entity.id
_entity.type
_entity.pdbx_description
1 polymer ?
#
loop_
_entity_poly.entity_id
_entity_poly.type
_entity_poly.pdbx_seq_one_letter_code
_entity_poly.pdbx_strand_id
1 'polypeptide(L)'
;MQNVKVGLIPAPELPTEVAEKLLNTLPEQFNKFIDSSVSFEVALNIDPMTGAAENVEEILYKASDLKERKGWDYAICLTDLPIFTEGYVVAADVSVKHGVGQISIPAFGSMPIKRRLKKAIVQLFGELYFQSSSSEESTSGMAQGAIRPNRNQTAFRLLKKQFPISPVRRIEDDGDSEIDIRFIVVPRINGRSRILIGMAHANRPWGIMPSFKKVIALAFATGAFGLIFPTLWQLSNLFTNLRLITLTVIAITGMVVWIVLAHNLWEKPAYRNKRKLRNLYNNATLITLIAAVMMYYVMLFALFFIAVVIFIPPAFFKEMAFLNEPAGVIDYLRLSWLSTSISTIAGAIGAGLENEELVRNITYGYRQKRRYQEVQQYD
;
A
#
# COMPACT_ATOMS: atom_id res chain seq x y z
N MET A 1 36.51 -2.00 -17.37
CA MET A 1 35.13 -2.51 -17.26
C MET A 1 34.21 -1.44 -17.79
N GLN A 2 33.25 -1.80 -18.65
CA GLN A 2 32.19 -0.89 -19.06
C GLN A 2 31.40 -0.46 -17.81
N ASN A 3 31.10 0.82 -17.68
CA ASN A 3 30.30 1.35 -16.57
C ASN A 3 28.91 1.71 -17.10
N VAL A 4 27.88 1.12 -16.51
CA VAL A 4 26.47 1.34 -16.90
C VAL A 4 25.75 2.06 -15.76
N LYS A 5 25.18 3.22 -16.07
CA LYS A 5 24.44 4.08 -15.15
C LYS A 5 22.94 3.86 -15.27
N VAL A 6 22.32 3.50 -14.16
CA VAL A 6 20.88 3.27 -14.05
C VAL A 6 20.26 4.32 -13.14
N GLY A 7 19.37 5.14 -13.68
CA GLY A 7 18.58 6.10 -12.91
C GLY A 7 17.35 5.47 -12.29
N LEU A 8 17.19 5.58 -10.98
CA LEU A 8 15.92 5.33 -10.29
C LEU A 8 15.17 6.64 -10.11
N ILE A 9 13.93 6.67 -10.62
CA ILE A 9 13.08 7.87 -10.57
C ILE A 9 11.82 7.55 -9.76
N PRO A 10 11.89 7.60 -8.41
CA PRO A 10 10.70 7.39 -7.58
C PRO A 10 9.81 8.62 -7.52
N ALA A 11 8.49 8.38 -7.49
CA ALA A 11 7.54 9.35 -7.01
C ALA A 11 7.72 9.59 -5.50
N PRO A 12 7.32 10.76 -4.97
CA PRO A 12 7.49 11.12 -3.55
C PRO A 12 6.82 10.14 -2.57
N GLU A 13 7.25 10.19 -1.30
CA GLU A 13 6.79 9.36 -0.17
C GLU A 13 7.20 7.88 -0.27
N LEU A 14 6.25 6.93 -0.34
CA LEU A 14 6.53 5.50 -0.27
C LEU A 14 7.52 5.01 -1.35
N PRO A 15 7.40 5.39 -2.63
CA PRO A 15 8.36 4.97 -3.66
C PRO A 15 9.78 5.46 -3.35
N THR A 16 9.94 6.72 -2.91
CA THR A 16 11.23 7.27 -2.46
C THR A 16 11.83 6.45 -1.33
N GLU A 17 11.07 6.19 -0.26
CA GLU A 17 11.56 5.45 0.90
C GLU A 17 12.02 4.03 0.54
N VAL A 18 11.32 3.37 -0.39
CA VAL A 18 11.72 2.04 -0.84
C VAL A 18 12.95 2.12 -1.74
N ALA A 19 13.03 3.11 -2.63
CA ALA A 19 14.16 3.31 -3.54
C ALA A 19 15.46 3.60 -2.79
N GLU A 20 15.44 4.53 -1.84
CA GLU A 20 16.60 4.86 -0.98
C GLU A 20 17.12 3.62 -0.24
N LYS A 21 16.21 2.80 0.29
CA LYS A 21 16.54 1.56 0.99
C LYS A 21 17.10 0.46 0.07
N LEU A 22 16.97 0.60 -1.25
CA LEU A 22 17.44 -0.37 -2.24
C LEU A 22 18.70 0.10 -2.97
N LEU A 23 18.94 1.42 -3.05
CA LEU A 23 20.00 2.08 -3.80
C LEU A 23 21.35 1.36 -3.69
N ASN A 24 21.85 1.20 -2.46
CA ASN A 24 23.17 0.60 -2.21
C ASN A 24 23.23 -0.91 -2.50
N THR A 25 22.09 -1.57 -2.56
CA THR A 25 22.04 -3.04 -2.74
C THR A 25 21.75 -3.46 -4.18
N LEU A 26 21.38 -2.54 -5.07
CA LEU A 26 21.04 -2.85 -6.45
C LEU A 26 22.25 -3.12 -7.33
N PRO A 27 23.37 -2.35 -7.26
CA PRO A 27 24.59 -2.64 -8.03
C PRO A 27 25.06 -4.09 -7.88
N GLU A 28 25.16 -4.58 -6.64
CA GLU A 28 25.56 -5.96 -6.36
C GLU A 28 24.59 -6.99 -6.96
N GLN A 29 23.31 -6.67 -7.06
CA GLN A 29 22.31 -7.59 -7.61
C GLN A 29 22.33 -7.58 -9.12
N PHE A 30 22.55 -6.42 -9.73
CA PHE A 30 22.75 -6.33 -11.18
C PHE A 30 24.01 -7.11 -11.57
N ASN A 31 25.13 -6.94 -10.86
CA ASN A 31 26.34 -7.75 -11.05
C ASN A 31 26.07 -9.25 -10.91
N LYS A 32 25.31 -9.64 -9.89
CA LYS A 32 25.04 -11.06 -9.59
C LYS A 32 24.08 -11.72 -10.60
N PHE A 33 23.05 -11.01 -11.04
CA PHE A 33 21.93 -11.60 -11.79
C PHE A 33 21.87 -11.19 -13.27
N ILE A 34 22.59 -10.15 -13.68
CA ILE A 34 22.56 -9.60 -15.03
C ILE A 34 23.91 -9.83 -15.71
N ASP A 35 24.95 -9.10 -15.30
CA ASP A 35 26.29 -9.25 -15.85
C ASP A 35 27.39 -8.92 -14.83
N SER A 36 28.26 -9.89 -14.54
CA SER A 36 29.36 -9.73 -13.58
C SER A 36 30.60 -9.02 -14.16
N SER A 37 30.65 -8.80 -15.47
CA SER A 37 31.78 -8.17 -16.17
C SER A 37 31.64 -6.64 -16.29
N VAL A 38 30.45 -6.13 -15.98
CA VAL A 38 30.09 -4.71 -16.05
C VAL A 38 30.08 -4.11 -14.65
N SER A 39 30.45 -2.84 -14.54
CA SER A 39 30.22 -2.07 -13.31
C SER A 39 28.89 -1.34 -13.43
N PHE A 40 27.98 -1.56 -12.48
CA PHE A 40 26.70 -0.84 -12.44
C PHE A 40 26.74 0.26 -11.39
N GLU A 41 26.35 1.47 -11.79
CA GLU A 41 26.13 2.61 -10.92
C GLU A 41 24.62 2.90 -10.88
N VAL A 42 24.06 3.09 -9.69
CA VAL A 42 22.64 3.43 -9.53
C VAL A 42 22.52 4.81 -8.91
N ALA A 43 21.85 5.71 -9.61
CA ALA A 43 21.58 7.08 -9.15
C ALA A 43 20.09 7.24 -8.81
N LEU A 44 19.78 8.13 -7.87
CA LEU A 44 18.41 8.42 -7.46
C LEU A 44 18.03 9.85 -7.85
N ASN A 45 16.86 10.04 -8.46
CA ASN A 45 16.27 11.36 -8.68
C ASN A 45 14.77 11.32 -8.36
N ILE A 46 14.38 11.93 -7.24
CA ILE A 46 12.97 12.01 -6.86
C ILE A 46 12.27 12.96 -7.82
N ASP A 47 11.21 12.46 -8.48
CA ASP A 47 10.47 13.26 -9.46
C ASP A 47 8.96 13.07 -9.29
N PRO A 48 8.21 14.13 -8.90
CA PRO A 48 6.74 14.09 -8.81
C PRO A 48 6.04 13.70 -10.11
N MET A 49 6.69 13.87 -11.27
CA MET A 49 6.12 13.65 -12.59
C MET A 49 5.92 12.18 -12.93
N THR A 50 6.75 11.28 -12.39
CA THR A 50 6.53 9.82 -12.47
C THR A 50 5.24 9.37 -11.78
N GLY A 51 4.66 10.25 -10.96
CA GLY A 51 3.36 10.13 -10.32
C GLY A 51 2.35 11.20 -10.74
N ALA A 52 2.59 12.05 -11.76
CA ALA A 52 1.68 13.14 -12.15
C ALA A 52 0.91 12.87 -13.45
N ALA A 53 1.56 12.32 -14.48
CA ALA A 53 0.88 12.04 -15.74
C ALA A 53 -0.15 10.90 -15.59
N GLU A 54 -1.30 11.04 -16.25
CA GLU A 54 -2.32 9.98 -16.36
C GLU A 54 -2.08 9.09 -17.59
N ASN A 55 -1.27 9.57 -18.54
CA ASN A 55 -0.80 8.80 -19.67
C ASN A 55 0.56 8.17 -19.34
N VAL A 56 0.67 6.86 -19.53
CA VAL A 56 1.92 6.11 -19.34
C VAL A 56 2.99 6.58 -20.32
N GLU A 57 2.62 6.91 -21.55
CA GLU A 57 3.53 7.42 -22.59
C GLU A 57 4.19 8.74 -22.14
N GLU A 58 3.42 9.66 -21.55
CA GLU A 58 3.97 10.93 -21.04
C GLU A 58 4.98 10.70 -19.89
N ILE A 59 4.77 9.66 -19.06
CA ILE A 59 5.73 9.29 -18.01
C ILE A 59 7.01 8.75 -18.62
N LEU A 60 6.89 7.85 -19.60
CA LEU A 60 8.04 7.22 -20.27
C LEU A 60 8.86 8.26 -21.04
N TYR A 61 8.20 9.16 -21.77
CA TYR A 61 8.86 10.25 -22.49
C TYR A 61 9.64 11.17 -21.56
N LYS A 62 9.03 11.63 -20.46
CA LYS A 62 9.73 12.48 -19.47
C LYS A 62 10.88 11.76 -18.78
N ALA A 63 10.71 10.48 -18.50
CA ALA A 63 11.78 9.67 -17.95
C ALA A 63 12.92 9.50 -18.95
N SER A 64 12.63 9.40 -20.25
CA SER A 64 13.65 9.40 -21.32
C SER A 64 14.41 10.73 -21.38
N ASP A 65 13.71 11.87 -21.37
CA ASP A 65 14.33 13.20 -21.34
C ASP A 65 15.22 13.37 -20.09
N LEU A 66 14.75 12.96 -18.91
CA LEU A 66 15.55 13.02 -17.69
C LEU A 66 16.77 12.08 -17.76
N LYS A 67 16.61 10.88 -18.32
CA LYS A 67 17.68 9.91 -18.53
C LYS A 67 18.79 10.52 -19.39
N GLU A 68 18.44 11.15 -20.51
CA GLU A 68 19.37 11.83 -21.41
C GLU A 68 20.08 12.99 -20.71
N ARG A 69 19.33 13.88 -20.04
CA ARG A 69 19.89 15.04 -19.31
C ARG A 69 20.87 14.65 -18.20
N LYS A 70 20.65 13.51 -17.54
CA LYS A 70 21.50 13.01 -16.46
C LYS A 70 22.63 12.11 -16.95
N GLY A 71 22.68 11.80 -18.25
CA GLY A 71 23.68 10.90 -18.82
C GLY A 71 23.56 9.48 -18.26
N TRP A 72 22.34 8.99 -18.07
CA TRP A 72 22.07 7.61 -17.69
C TRP A 72 21.86 6.74 -18.93
N ASP A 73 22.27 5.48 -18.87
CA ASP A 73 22.03 4.53 -19.95
C ASP A 73 20.58 4.03 -19.92
N TYR A 74 20.07 3.81 -18.71
CA TYR A 74 18.72 3.32 -18.45
C TYR A 74 18.04 4.09 -17.31
N ALA A 75 16.71 4.15 -17.35
CA ALA A 75 15.92 4.73 -16.26
C ALA A 75 14.77 3.80 -15.83
N ILE A 76 14.52 3.71 -14.52
CA ILE A 76 13.41 2.94 -13.95
C ILE A 76 12.59 3.86 -13.03
N CYS A 77 11.36 4.12 -13.44
CA CYS A 77 10.39 4.90 -12.69
C CYS A 77 9.69 4.03 -11.65
N LEU A 78 9.53 4.53 -10.42
CA LEU A 78 8.75 3.87 -9.37
C LEU A 78 7.55 4.75 -9.01
N THR A 79 6.34 4.30 -9.33
CA THR A 79 5.13 5.10 -9.15
C THR A 79 4.21 4.52 -8.08
N ASP A 80 3.53 5.40 -7.34
CA ASP A 80 2.44 5.07 -6.41
C ASP A 80 1.08 4.95 -7.13
N LEU A 81 1.09 5.05 -8.46
CA LEU A 81 -0.08 4.94 -9.31
C LEU A 81 -0.54 3.52 -9.58
N PRO A 82 -1.86 3.27 -9.49
CA PRO A 82 -2.44 2.07 -10.06
C PRO A 82 -2.54 2.19 -11.59
N ILE A 83 -1.84 1.32 -12.31
CA ILE A 83 -1.87 1.25 -13.78
C ILE A 83 -2.75 0.09 -14.23
N PHE A 84 -3.59 0.32 -15.26
CA PHE A 84 -4.49 -0.68 -15.80
C PHE A 84 -4.47 -0.70 -17.34
N THR A 85 -4.51 -1.90 -17.90
CA THR A 85 -4.66 -2.14 -19.35
C THR A 85 -5.68 -3.24 -19.55
N GLU A 86 -6.71 -2.98 -20.36
CA GLU A 86 -7.81 -3.92 -20.63
C GLU A 86 -8.41 -4.58 -19.37
N GLY A 87 -8.50 -3.81 -18.28
CA GLY A 87 -9.02 -4.28 -16.99
C GLY A 87 -8.09 -5.20 -16.18
N TYR A 88 -6.87 -5.48 -16.67
CA TYR A 88 -5.80 -6.08 -15.89
C TYR A 88 -5.00 -5.01 -15.15
N VAL A 89 -4.49 -5.36 -13.98
CA VAL A 89 -3.52 -4.53 -13.26
C VAL A 89 -2.15 -4.71 -13.91
N VAL A 90 -1.49 -3.60 -14.19
CA VAL A 90 -0.14 -3.56 -14.72
C VAL A 90 0.82 -3.38 -13.55
N ALA A 91 1.77 -4.30 -13.43
CA ALA A 91 2.84 -4.25 -12.43
C ALA A 91 4.04 -3.45 -12.93
N ALA A 92 4.38 -3.59 -14.21
CA ALA A 92 5.45 -2.85 -14.83
C ALA A 92 5.27 -2.76 -16.35
N ASP A 93 5.80 -1.68 -16.93
CA ASP A 93 5.90 -1.43 -18.36
C ASP A 93 7.37 -1.18 -18.71
N VAL A 94 7.79 -1.58 -19.91
CA VAL A 94 9.15 -1.43 -20.43
C VAL A 94 9.07 -0.85 -21.83
N SER A 95 9.85 0.21 -22.05
CA SER A 95 10.16 0.76 -23.36
C SER A 95 11.64 0.49 -23.65
N VAL A 96 11.89 -0.58 -24.39
CA VAL A 96 13.22 -0.96 -24.84
C VAL A 96 13.78 0.13 -25.75
N LYS A 97 12.95 0.64 -26.67
CA LYS A 97 13.32 1.72 -27.60
C LYS A 97 13.91 2.95 -26.87
N HIS A 98 13.36 3.31 -25.72
CA HIS A 98 13.82 4.47 -24.94
C HIS A 98 14.77 4.09 -23.81
N GLY A 99 15.02 2.81 -23.54
CA GLY A 99 15.80 2.36 -22.38
C GLY A 99 15.15 2.72 -21.03
N VAL A 100 13.82 2.79 -20.98
CA VAL A 100 13.05 3.22 -19.80
C VAL A 100 12.09 2.13 -19.35
N GLY A 101 12.02 1.89 -18.04
CA GLY A 101 11.00 1.05 -17.42
C GLY A 101 10.19 1.81 -16.37
N GLN A 102 8.98 1.32 -16.09
CA GLN A 102 8.13 1.83 -15.02
C GLN A 102 7.60 0.68 -14.16
N ILE A 103 7.56 0.87 -12.85
CA ILE A 103 6.97 -0.07 -11.89
C ILE A 103 5.86 0.61 -11.09
N SER A 104 4.67 0.03 -11.11
CA SER A 104 3.53 0.41 -10.26
C SER A 104 3.65 -0.32 -8.93
N ILE A 105 4.07 0.39 -7.88
CA ILE A 105 4.24 -0.17 -6.52
C ILE A 105 2.96 -0.79 -5.97
N PRO A 106 1.75 -0.21 -6.15
CA PRO A 106 0.52 -0.81 -5.64
C PRO A 106 0.26 -2.23 -6.17
N ALA A 107 0.73 -2.55 -7.37
CA ALA A 107 0.59 -3.89 -7.95
C ALA A 107 1.39 -4.99 -7.22
N PHE A 108 2.27 -4.62 -6.27
CA PHE A 108 3.04 -5.55 -5.45
C PHE A 108 2.34 -5.89 -4.12
N GLY A 109 1.18 -5.28 -3.86
CA GLY A 109 0.33 -5.53 -2.69
C GLY A 109 1.00 -5.11 -1.38
N SER A 110 0.69 -5.83 -0.30
CA SER A 110 1.27 -5.62 1.04
C SER A 110 2.59 -6.38 1.25
N MET A 111 3.22 -6.13 2.41
CA MET A 111 4.50 -6.66 2.88
C MET A 111 4.77 -8.13 2.47
N PRO A 112 5.99 -8.52 2.01
CA PRO A 112 7.24 -7.75 2.01
C PRO A 112 7.51 -6.98 0.70
N ILE A 113 7.06 -5.73 0.64
CA ILE A 113 7.11 -4.90 -0.59
C ILE A 113 8.54 -4.62 -1.04
N LYS A 114 9.47 -4.33 -0.12
CA LYS A 114 10.89 -4.07 -0.43
C LYS A 114 11.55 -5.25 -1.16
N ARG A 115 11.32 -6.47 -0.68
CA ARG A 115 11.91 -7.69 -1.28
C ARG A 115 11.34 -7.96 -2.66
N ARG A 116 10.04 -7.71 -2.84
CA ARG A 116 9.37 -7.90 -4.14
C ARG A 116 9.83 -6.84 -5.14
N LEU A 117 9.87 -5.57 -4.74
CA LEU A 117 10.28 -4.47 -5.59
C LEU A 117 11.75 -4.59 -6.01
N LYS A 118 12.64 -4.99 -5.10
CA LYS A 118 14.06 -5.27 -5.43
C LYS A 118 14.20 -6.24 -6.60
N LYS A 119 13.49 -7.37 -6.53
CA LYS A 119 13.53 -8.39 -7.58
C LYS A 119 12.85 -7.91 -8.87
N ALA A 120 11.79 -7.11 -8.76
CA ALA A 120 11.13 -6.51 -9.91
C ALA A 120 12.04 -5.53 -10.66
N ILE A 121 12.76 -4.67 -9.94
CA ILE A 121 13.75 -3.75 -10.51
C ILE A 121 14.85 -4.52 -11.23
N VAL A 122 15.43 -5.56 -10.61
CA VAL A 122 16.46 -6.41 -11.24
C VAL A 122 15.93 -7.07 -12.51
N GLN A 123 14.70 -7.59 -12.48
CA GLN A 123 14.12 -8.21 -13.67
C GLN A 123 13.85 -7.19 -14.77
N LEU A 124 13.22 -6.06 -14.44
CA LEU A 124 12.90 -5.01 -15.40
C LEU A 124 14.17 -4.46 -16.07
N PHE A 125 15.22 -4.25 -15.27
CA PHE A 125 16.50 -3.83 -15.78
C PHE A 125 17.15 -4.89 -16.69
N GLY A 126 17.03 -6.17 -16.34
CA GLY A 126 17.49 -7.26 -17.19
C GLY A 126 16.81 -7.25 -18.58
N GLU A 127 15.50 -7.02 -18.64
CA GLU A 127 14.76 -6.92 -19.92
C GLU A 127 15.27 -5.75 -20.77
N LEU A 128 15.52 -4.58 -20.16
CA LEU A 128 16.09 -3.43 -20.84
C LEU A 128 17.52 -3.71 -21.35
N TYR A 129 18.36 -4.28 -20.50
CA TYR A 129 19.77 -4.50 -20.79
C TYR A 129 19.99 -5.54 -21.90
N PHE A 130 19.35 -6.71 -21.80
CA PHE A 130 19.57 -7.80 -22.77
C PHE A 130 18.98 -7.49 -24.15
N GLN A 131 17.85 -6.80 -24.22
CA GLN A 131 17.21 -6.47 -25.50
C GLN A 131 17.97 -5.37 -26.26
N SER A 132 18.61 -4.45 -25.54
CA SER A 132 19.54 -3.46 -26.13
C SER A 132 20.76 -4.16 -26.73
N SER A 133 21.39 -5.10 -26.02
CA SER A 133 22.60 -5.78 -26.49
C SER A 133 22.36 -6.71 -27.69
N SER A 134 21.18 -7.31 -27.82
CA SER A 134 20.84 -8.14 -29.00
C SER A 134 20.60 -7.32 -30.27
N SER A 135 20.21 -6.05 -30.12
CA SER A 135 19.94 -5.16 -31.24
C SER A 135 21.23 -4.71 -31.93
N GLU A 136 22.32 -4.51 -31.17
CA GLU A 136 23.63 -4.10 -31.71
C GLU A 136 24.34 -5.24 -32.46
N GLU A 137 24.23 -6.49 -31.99
CA GLU A 137 24.87 -7.67 -32.62
C GLU A 137 24.20 -8.11 -33.94
N SER A 138 22.98 -7.66 -34.23
CA SER A 138 22.27 -8.04 -35.47
C SER A 138 22.78 -7.30 -36.71
N THR A 139 23.62 -6.28 -36.55
CA THR A 139 24.19 -5.47 -37.64
C THR A 139 25.53 -6.02 -38.17
N SER A 140 26.16 -6.96 -37.46
CA SER A 140 27.47 -7.53 -37.77
C SER A 140 27.36 -9.01 -38.13
N GLY A 141 27.07 -9.27 -39.41
CA GLY A 141 27.42 -10.46 -40.20
C GLY A 141 27.52 -11.84 -39.54
N MET A 142 26.62 -12.74 -39.99
CA MET A 142 26.76 -14.21 -40.06
C MET A 142 27.73 -14.89 -39.06
N ALA A 143 27.22 -15.28 -37.89
CA ALA A 143 27.76 -16.41 -37.14
C ALA A 143 26.61 -17.29 -36.64
N GLN A 144 26.39 -18.41 -37.32
CA GLN A 144 25.50 -19.47 -36.89
C GLN A 144 26.05 -20.13 -35.61
N GLY A 145 25.15 -20.43 -34.68
CA GLY A 145 25.32 -21.58 -33.79
C GLY A 145 26.12 -21.36 -32.51
N ALA A 146 25.68 -20.43 -31.66
CA ALA A 146 25.91 -20.57 -30.22
C ALA A 146 24.61 -20.27 -29.49
N ILE A 147 23.97 -21.33 -28.99
CA ILE A 147 22.84 -21.22 -28.06
C ILE A 147 23.38 -20.51 -26.81
N ARG A 148 23.22 -19.18 -26.76
CA ARG A 148 23.55 -18.39 -25.55
C ARG A 148 22.67 -18.95 -24.42
N PRO A 149 23.25 -19.39 -23.29
CA PRO A 149 22.47 -19.96 -22.21
C PRO A 149 21.44 -18.93 -21.74
N ASN A 150 20.20 -19.39 -21.57
CA ASN A 150 18.99 -18.60 -21.41
C ASN A 150 18.98 -17.79 -20.09
N ARG A 151 19.83 -16.75 -19.97
CA ARG A 151 19.96 -15.86 -18.80
C ARG A 151 18.63 -15.14 -18.49
N ASN A 152 17.80 -14.90 -19.51
CA ASN A 152 16.43 -14.39 -19.38
C ASN A 152 15.55 -15.26 -18.47
N GLN A 153 15.75 -16.59 -18.42
CA GLN A 153 14.95 -17.45 -17.54
C GLN A 153 15.22 -17.24 -16.04
N THR A 154 16.43 -16.85 -15.65
CA THR A 154 16.80 -16.73 -14.23
C THR A 154 16.17 -15.51 -13.60
N ALA A 155 16.23 -14.36 -14.29
CA ALA A 155 15.54 -13.14 -13.89
C ALA A 155 14.02 -13.34 -13.93
N PHE A 156 13.49 -13.95 -14.99
CA PHE A 156 12.05 -14.21 -15.16
C PHE A 156 11.45 -15.15 -14.10
N ARG A 157 12.23 -16.12 -13.59
CA ARG A 157 11.81 -17.00 -12.49
C ARG A 157 11.63 -16.25 -11.16
N LEU A 158 12.26 -15.08 -10.99
CA LEU A 158 12.19 -14.33 -9.73
C LEU A 158 10.81 -13.71 -9.49
N LEU A 159 10.09 -13.20 -10.51
CA LEU A 159 8.72 -12.65 -10.35
C LEU A 159 7.67 -13.75 -10.17
N LYS A 160 7.73 -14.86 -10.93
CA LYS A 160 6.75 -15.97 -10.79
C LYS A 160 6.70 -16.53 -9.37
N LYS A 161 7.85 -16.68 -8.70
CA LYS A 161 7.94 -17.20 -7.33
C LYS A 161 7.51 -16.20 -6.25
N GLN A 162 7.39 -14.91 -6.55
CA GLN A 162 7.00 -13.91 -5.55
C GLN A 162 5.50 -13.90 -5.25
N PHE A 163 4.70 -14.46 -6.15
CA PHE A 163 3.26 -14.27 -6.17
C PHE A 163 2.52 -15.58 -6.45
N PRO A 164 2.45 -16.50 -5.46
CA PRO A 164 1.84 -17.81 -5.67
C PRO A 164 0.35 -17.72 -6.04
N ILE A 165 -0.37 -16.72 -5.52
CA ILE A 165 -1.83 -16.59 -5.65
C ILE A 165 -2.23 -15.70 -6.85
N SER A 166 -1.31 -14.88 -7.37
CA SER A 166 -1.63 -14.05 -8.54
C SER A 166 -0.35 -13.72 -9.33
N PRO A 167 0.06 -14.65 -10.21
CA PRO A 167 1.32 -14.52 -10.93
C PRO A 167 1.30 -13.32 -11.87
N VAL A 168 2.50 -12.88 -12.22
CA VAL A 168 2.71 -11.85 -13.23
C VAL A 168 2.94 -12.54 -14.58
N ARG A 169 2.19 -12.15 -15.60
CA ARG A 169 2.36 -12.59 -16.99
C ARG A 169 3.00 -11.47 -17.79
N ARG A 170 4.03 -11.81 -18.57
CA ARG A 170 4.66 -10.93 -19.56
C ARG A 170 3.85 -10.98 -20.85
N ILE A 171 3.61 -9.82 -21.43
CA ILE A 171 2.98 -9.60 -22.73
C ILE A 171 3.97 -8.73 -23.51
N GLU A 172 4.28 -9.13 -24.73
CA GLU A 172 4.97 -8.28 -25.71
C GLU A 172 3.90 -7.60 -26.55
N ASP A 173 4.10 -6.31 -26.80
CA ASP A 173 3.33 -5.59 -27.80
C ASP A 173 4.24 -5.38 -29.00
N ASP A 174 3.88 -6.00 -30.12
CA ASP A 174 4.63 -5.95 -31.39
C ASP A 174 4.10 -4.82 -32.31
N GLY A 175 3.21 -3.96 -31.77
CA GLY A 175 2.64 -2.81 -32.47
C GLY A 175 3.46 -1.53 -32.32
N ASP A 176 2.93 -0.44 -32.85
CA ASP A 176 3.57 0.90 -32.87
C ASP A 176 3.50 1.64 -31.51
N SER A 177 3.28 0.91 -30.42
CA SER A 177 3.16 1.49 -29.08
C SER A 177 4.54 1.81 -28.50
N GLU A 178 4.63 2.81 -27.61
CA GLU A 178 5.89 3.11 -26.92
C GLU A 178 6.32 2.01 -25.93
N ILE A 179 5.46 1.01 -25.66
CA ILE A 179 5.64 0.00 -24.61
C ILE A 179 5.84 -1.37 -25.25
N ASP A 180 7.09 -1.79 -25.36
CA ASP A 180 7.44 -3.08 -25.96
C ASP A 180 7.05 -4.28 -25.07
N ILE A 181 7.20 -4.14 -23.74
CA ILE A 181 6.96 -5.23 -22.80
C ILE A 181 6.10 -4.76 -21.62
N ARG A 182 5.05 -5.52 -21.33
CA ARG A 182 4.10 -5.26 -20.24
C ARG A 182 3.98 -6.46 -19.31
N PHE A 183 4.03 -6.18 -18.01
CA PHE A 183 3.86 -7.17 -16.96
C PHE A 183 2.50 -7.00 -16.28
N ILE A 184 1.56 -7.92 -16.53
CA ILE A 184 0.22 -7.87 -15.96
C ILE A 184 0.01 -8.87 -14.83
N VAL A 185 -0.84 -8.51 -13.86
CA VAL A 185 -1.24 -9.38 -12.76
C VAL A 185 -2.48 -10.20 -13.15
N VAL A 186 -2.38 -11.52 -13.03
CA VAL A 186 -3.44 -12.47 -13.41
C VAL A 186 -3.83 -13.33 -12.20
N PRO A 187 -5.12 -13.67 -12.00
CA PRO A 187 -6.31 -13.21 -12.75
C PRO A 187 -6.75 -11.78 -12.39
N ARG A 188 -7.62 -11.16 -13.22
CA ARG A 188 -8.09 -9.77 -13.06
C ARG A 188 -8.61 -9.47 -11.65
N ILE A 189 -9.35 -10.40 -11.05
CA ILE A 189 -9.97 -10.20 -9.73
C ILE A 189 -8.92 -10.12 -8.62
N ASN A 190 -7.88 -10.95 -8.69
CA ASN A 190 -6.77 -10.95 -7.73
C ASN A 190 -5.87 -9.72 -7.93
N GLY A 191 -5.72 -9.25 -9.18
CA GLY A 191 -5.06 -7.98 -9.46
C GLY A 191 -5.75 -6.81 -8.76
N ARG A 192 -7.08 -6.73 -8.84
CA ARG A 192 -7.86 -5.66 -8.19
C ARG A 192 -7.80 -5.70 -6.66
N SER A 193 -7.94 -6.87 -6.04
CA SER A 193 -7.79 -6.95 -4.58
C SER A 193 -6.38 -6.60 -4.14
N ARG A 194 -5.37 -7.08 -4.87
CA ARG A 194 -3.97 -6.76 -4.60
C ARG A 194 -3.68 -5.27 -4.68
N ILE A 195 -4.18 -4.59 -5.71
CA ILE A 195 -3.92 -3.16 -5.89
C ILE A 195 -4.59 -2.34 -4.78
N LEU A 196 -5.82 -2.69 -4.38
CA LEU A 196 -6.50 -2.04 -3.26
C LEU A 196 -5.73 -2.20 -1.95
N ILE A 197 -5.23 -3.41 -1.66
CA ILE A 197 -4.39 -3.67 -0.47
C ILE A 197 -3.06 -2.89 -0.57
N GLY A 198 -2.45 -2.85 -1.75
CA GLY A 198 -1.22 -2.10 -2.01
C GLY A 198 -1.39 -0.60 -1.80
N MET A 199 -2.49 -0.03 -2.32
CA MET A 199 -2.86 1.37 -2.10
C MET A 199 -3.17 1.65 -0.63
N ALA A 200 -3.96 0.79 0.02
CA ALA A 200 -4.29 0.96 1.42
C ALA A 200 -3.06 0.94 2.32
N HIS A 201 -2.08 0.09 2.02
CA HIS A 201 -0.78 0.06 2.70
C HIS A 201 0.10 1.28 2.36
N ALA A 202 0.03 1.79 1.13
CA ALA A 202 0.73 3.02 0.74
C ALA A 202 0.22 4.24 1.50
N ASN A 203 -1.06 4.26 1.84
CA ASN A 203 -1.68 5.24 2.74
C ASN A 203 -1.34 5.03 4.23
N ARG A 204 -0.34 4.20 4.58
CA ARG A 204 0.22 4.01 5.94
C ARG A 204 -0.84 4.08 7.07
N PRO A 205 -1.74 3.09 7.20
CA PRO A 205 -2.84 3.16 8.16
C PRO A 205 -2.39 3.30 9.62
N TRP A 206 -1.15 2.92 9.95
CA TRP A 206 -0.56 3.11 11.28
C TRP A 206 -0.09 4.55 11.54
N GLY A 207 0.13 5.34 10.49
CA GLY A 207 0.58 6.73 10.58
C GLY A 207 -0.38 7.63 11.35
N ILE A 208 -1.65 7.22 11.50
CA ILE A 208 -2.70 8.02 12.17
C ILE A 208 -2.69 7.87 13.69
N MET A 209 -1.98 6.86 14.21
CA MET A 209 -2.00 6.52 15.64
C MET A 209 -1.58 7.69 16.56
N PRO A 210 -0.57 8.53 16.20
CA PRO A 210 -0.24 9.72 16.99
C PRO A 210 -1.40 10.73 17.07
N SER A 211 -2.15 10.91 15.98
CA SER A 211 -3.32 11.81 15.95
C SER A 211 -4.49 11.24 16.75
N PHE A 212 -4.63 9.91 16.85
CA PHE A 212 -5.70 9.29 17.63
C PHE A 212 -5.48 9.34 19.15
N LYS A 213 -4.31 9.76 19.66
CA LYS A 213 -4.03 9.73 21.11
C LYS A 213 -5.11 10.42 21.96
N LYS A 214 -5.60 11.59 21.54
CA LYS A 214 -6.66 12.31 22.26
C LYS A 214 -8.00 11.59 22.17
N VAL A 215 -8.32 11.08 20.98
CA VAL A 215 -9.54 10.28 20.73
C VAL A 215 -9.56 9.03 21.63
N ILE A 216 -8.44 8.31 21.70
CA ILE A 216 -8.25 7.14 22.56
C ILE A 216 -8.40 7.53 24.03
N ALA A 217 -7.76 8.61 24.47
CA ALA A 217 -7.84 9.07 25.85
C ALA A 217 -9.28 9.42 26.24
N LEU A 218 -10.00 10.14 25.38
CA LEU A 218 -11.40 10.50 25.60
C LEU A 218 -12.31 9.27 25.64
N ALA A 219 -12.16 8.37 24.66
CA ALA A 219 -12.93 7.12 24.61
C ALA A 219 -12.67 6.25 25.83
N PHE A 220 -11.40 6.10 26.21
CA PHE A 220 -11.01 5.32 27.37
C PHE A 220 -11.54 5.94 28.66
N ALA A 221 -11.42 7.26 28.87
CA ALA A 221 -11.96 7.94 30.04
C ALA A 221 -13.49 7.77 30.14
N THR A 222 -14.19 7.92 29.02
CA THR A 222 -15.66 7.77 28.95
C THR A 222 -16.08 6.33 29.27
N GLY A 223 -15.40 5.34 28.69
CA GLY A 223 -15.69 3.94 28.97
C GLY A 223 -15.27 3.48 30.36
N ALA A 224 -14.17 4.02 30.90
CA ALA A 224 -13.70 3.73 32.25
C ALA A 224 -14.70 4.25 33.29
N PHE A 225 -15.32 5.40 33.05
CA PHE A 225 -16.46 5.84 33.85
C PHE A 225 -17.64 4.86 33.74
N GLY A 226 -17.92 4.34 32.54
CA GLY A 226 -18.92 3.29 32.33
C GLY A 226 -18.65 2.00 33.11
N LEU A 227 -17.38 1.61 33.26
CA LEU A 227 -16.95 0.43 34.02
C LEU A 227 -17.21 0.52 35.52
N ILE A 228 -17.47 1.72 36.07
CA ILE A 228 -17.84 1.87 37.48
C ILE A 228 -19.23 1.27 37.74
N PHE A 229 -20.10 1.22 36.73
CA PHE A 229 -21.47 0.77 36.89
C PHE A 229 -21.60 -0.76 36.70
N PRO A 230 -22.13 -1.50 37.69
CA PRO A 230 -22.32 -2.95 37.61
C PRO A 230 -23.22 -3.40 36.45
N THR A 231 -24.09 -2.52 35.95
CA THR A 231 -24.95 -2.79 34.79
C THR A 231 -24.14 -3.19 33.55
N LEU A 232 -22.97 -2.57 33.34
CA LEU A 232 -22.09 -2.91 32.22
C LEU A 232 -21.52 -4.32 32.39
N TRP A 233 -21.24 -4.73 33.63
CA TRP A 233 -20.70 -6.05 33.97
C TRP A 233 -21.76 -7.13 33.76
N GLN A 234 -23.00 -6.88 34.19
CA GLN A 234 -24.15 -7.75 33.98
C GLN A 234 -24.44 -7.94 32.49
N LEU A 235 -24.43 -6.86 31.69
CA LEU A 235 -24.62 -6.95 30.24
C LEU A 235 -23.54 -7.78 29.56
N SER A 236 -22.30 -7.74 30.06
CA SER A 236 -21.20 -8.55 29.52
C SER A 236 -21.41 -10.06 29.70
N ASN A 237 -22.07 -10.47 30.78
CA ASN A 237 -22.46 -11.87 31.03
C ASN A 237 -23.69 -12.27 30.20
N LEU A 238 -24.69 -11.38 30.12
CA LEU A 238 -25.95 -11.64 29.42
C LEU A 238 -25.81 -11.64 27.88
N PHE A 239 -24.85 -10.92 27.32
CA PHE A 239 -24.71 -10.79 25.88
C PHE A 239 -24.08 -12.03 25.26
N THR A 240 -24.74 -12.55 24.23
CA THR A 240 -24.19 -13.62 23.40
C THR A 240 -23.02 -13.11 22.56
N ASN A 241 -22.16 -14.04 22.12
CA ASN A 241 -21.02 -13.70 21.26
C ASN A 241 -21.47 -12.99 19.97
N LEU A 242 -22.62 -13.38 19.40
CA LEU A 242 -23.19 -12.75 18.21
C LEU A 242 -23.53 -11.27 18.46
N ARG A 243 -24.11 -10.95 19.62
CA ARG A 243 -24.43 -9.56 19.99
C ARG A 243 -23.16 -8.73 20.16
N LEU A 244 -22.11 -9.28 20.79
CA LEU A 244 -20.81 -8.59 20.90
C LEU A 244 -20.16 -8.34 19.54
N ILE A 245 -20.17 -9.33 18.63
CA ILE A 245 -19.68 -9.16 17.24
C ILE A 245 -20.48 -8.07 16.53
N THR A 246 -21.80 -8.07 16.67
CA THR A 246 -22.68 -7.07 16.03
C THR A 246 -22.37 -5.67 16.55
N LEU A 247 -22.18 -5.51 17.86
CA LEU A 247 -21.80 -4.23 18.47
C LEU A 247 -20.43 -3.74 17.97
N THR A 248 -19.46 -4.64 17.81
CA THR A 248 -18.15 -4.27 17.23
C THR A 248 -18.27 -3.82 15.79
N VAL A 249 -19.05 -4.53 14.97
CA VAL A 249 -19.30 -4.12 13.59
C VAL A 249 -19.95 -2.74 13.56
N ILE A 250 -21.00 -2.52 14.35
CA ILE A 250 -21.68 -1.22 14.44
C ILE A 250 -20.71 -0.12 14.89
N ALA A 251 -19.88 -0.38 15.91
CA ALA A 251 -18.94 0.59 16.43
C ALA A 251 -17.85 0.97 15.41
N ILE A 252 -17.26 -0.03 14.73
CA ILE A 252 -16.25 0.18 13.70
C ILE A 252 -16.87 0.92 12.50
N THR A 253 -18.05 0.48 12.02
CA THR A 253 -18.73 1.15 10.91
C THR A 253 -19.10 2.59 11.27
N GLY A 254 -19.64 2.82 12.47
CA GLY A 254 -19.97 4.16 12.95
C GLY A 254 -18.76 5.08 13.01
N MET A 255 -17.63 4.61 13.55
CA MET A 255 -16.37 5.35 13.59
C MET A 255 -15.85 5.68 12.18
N VAL A 256 -15.86 4.70 11.26
CA VAL A 256 -15.41 4.90 9.88
C VAL A 256 -16.30 5.91 9.15
N VAL A 257 -17.63 5.76 9.25
CA VAL A 257 -18.60 6.71 8.66
C VAL A 257 -18.39 8.11 9.22
N TRP A 258 -18.20 8.24 10.53
CA TRP A 258 -17.95 9.52 11.17
C TRP A 258 -16.68 10.18 10.64
N ILE A 259 -15.54 9.47 10.60
CA ILE A 259 -14.27 10.01 10.07
C ILE A 259 -14.42 10.46 8.60
N VAL A 260 -15.11 9.66 7.77
CA VAL A 260 -15.34 10.01 6.36
C VAL A 260 -16.15 11.30 6.23
N LEU A 261 -17.20 11.46 7.03
CA LEU A 261 -18.07 12.64 7.00
C LEU A 261 -17.39 13.88 7.61
N ALA A 262 -16.77 13.73 8.78
CA ALA A 262 -16.15 14.82 9.53
C ALA A 262 -14.96 15.45 8.80
N HIS A 263 -14.23 14.67 7.99
CA HIS A 263 -13.05 15.14 7.26
C HIS A 263 -13.21 15.16 5.74
N ASN A 264 -14.45 15.04 5.25
CA ASN A 264 -14.81 15.10 3.83
C ASN A 264 -13.88 14.26 2.93
N LEU A 265 -13.55 13.04 3.38
CA LEU A 265 -12.53 12.17 2.76
C LEU A 265 -13.05 11.47 1.50
N TRP A 266 -14.32 11.64 1.15
CA TRP A 266 -14.93 10.98 0.01
C TRP A 266 -14.73 11.80 -1.26
N GLU A 267 -14.05 11.23 -2.26
CA GLU A 267 -13.81 11.95 -3.51
C GLU A 267 -15.12 12.17 -4.29
N LYS A 268 -15.36 13.43 -4.66
CA LYS A 268 -16.49 13.86 -5.49
C LYS A 268 -16.15 13.76 -6.99
N PRO A 269 -17.15 13.72 -7.88
CA PRO A 269 -16.91 13.80 -9.32
C PRO A 269 -16.25 15.15 -9.67
N ALA A 270 -15.14 15.12 -10.41
CA ALA A 270 -14.48 16.30 -10.98
C ALA A 270 -14.31 16.11 -12.49
N TYR A 271 -14.21 17.22 -13.25
CA TYR A 271 -14.24 17.25 -14.72
C TYR A 271 -13.25 16.28 -15.40
N ARG A 272 -12.09 15.99 -14.79
CA ARG A 272 -11.05 15.08 -15.31
C ARG A 272 -11.10 13.65 -14.73
N ASN A 273 -11.94 13.36 -13.74
CA ASN A 273 -11.83 12.12 -12.98
C ASN A 273 -12.65 10.96 -13.58
N LYS A 274 -11.99 9.96 -14.17
CA LYS A 274 -12.65 8.73 -14.66
C LYS A 274 -13.32 7.99 -13.50
N ARG A 275 -14.63 7.71 -13.59
CA ARG A 275 -15.45 7.05 -12.53
C ARG A 275 -14.80 5.80 -11.92
N LYS A 276 -14.14 4.96 -12.72
CA LYS A 276 -13.47 3.74 -12.25
C LYS A 276 -12.28 4.04 -11.32
N LEU A 277 -11.52 5.09 -11.62
CA LEU A 277 -10.35 5.48 -10.85
C LEU A 277 -10.77 6.11 -9.52
N ARG A 278 -11.77 6.99 -9.52
CA ARG A 278 -12.40 7.53 -8.29
C ARG A 278 -12.88 6.43 -7.34
N ASN A 279 -13.60 5.44 -7.87
CA ASN A 279 -14.08 4.32 -7.05
C ASN A 279 -12.92 3.52 -6.43
N LEU A 280 -11.81 3.39 -7.14
CA LEU A 280 -10.62 2.71 -6.63
C LEU A 280 -10.01 3.47 -5.44
N TYR A 281 -9.88 4.80 -5.56
CA TYR A 281 -9.38 5.64 -4.48
C TYR A 281 -10.29 5.61 -3.26
N ASN A 282 -11.60 5.80 -3.43
CA ASN A 282 -12.55 5.73 -2.32
C ASN A 282 -12.52 4.37 -1.61
N ASN A 283 -12.40 3.27 -2.36
CA ASN A 283 -12.25 1.94 -1.77
C ASN A 283 -10.92 1.78 -1.02
N ALA A 284 -9.81 2.30 -1.56
CA ALA A 284 -8.53 2.28 -0.88
C ALA A 284 -8.59 3.08 0.43
N THR A 285 -9.14 4.29 0.40
CA THR A 285 -9.40 5.14 1.58
C THR A 285 -10.24 4.40 2.62
N LEU A 286 -11.33 3.74 2.20
CA LEU A 286 -12.19 2.98 3.11
C LEU A 286 -11.44 1.82 3.78
N ILE A 287 -10.64 1.06 3.01
CA ILE A 287 -9.83 -0.04 3.55
C ILE A 287 -8.77 0.50 4.53
N THR A 288 -8.11 1.62 4.21
CA THR A 288 -7.15 2.28 5.11
C THR A 288 -7.81 2.69 6.42
N LEU A 289 -8.98 3.33 6.36
CA LEU A 289 -9.72 3.77 7.54
C LEU A 289 -10.20 2.58 8.38
N ILE A 290 -10.72 1.52 7.76
CA ILE A 290 -11.10 0.30 8.48
C ILE A 290 -9.88 -0.31 9.19
N ALA A 291 -8.73 -0.40 8.52
CA ALA A 291 -7.50 -0.90 9.13
C ALA A 291 -7.04 -0.03 10.31
N ALA A 292 -7.07 1.29 10.15
CA ALA A 292 -6.75 2.25 11.20
C ALA A 292 -7.69 2.12 12.42
N VAL A 293 -9.00 2.07 12.19
CA VAL A 293 -10.02 1.93 13.24
C VAL A 293 -9.92 0.57 13.94
N MET A 294 -9.60 -0.51 13.21
CA MET A 294 -9.33 -1.81 13.84
C MET A 294 -8.11 -1.75 14.77
N MET A 295 -7.01 -1.10 14.37
CA MET A 295 -5.85 -0.92 15.26
C MET A 295 -6.19 -0.08 16.49
N TYR A 296 -6.95 1.00 16.30
CA TYR A 296 -7.50 1.80 17.40
C TYR A 296 -8.33 0.94 18.36
N TYR A 297 -9.24 0.13 17.82
CA TYR A 297 -10.12 -0.74 18.60
C TYR A 297 -9.32 -1.78 19.41
N VAL A 298 -8.32 -2.42 18.79
CA VAL A 298 -7.44 -3.39 19.47
C VAL A 298 -6.67 -2.73 20.61
N MET A 299 -6.16 -1.51 20.40
CA MET A 299 -5.45 -0.80 21.47
C MET A 299 -6.38 -0.40 22.61
N LEU A 300 -7.58 0.10 22.31
CA LEU A 300 -8.58 0.45 23.31
C LEU A 300 -9.05 -0.80 24.09
N PHE A 301 -9.20 -1.93 23.40
CA PHE A 301 -9.46 -3.23 24.02
C PHE A 301 -8.36 -3.66 24.98
N ALA A 302 -7.09 -3.52 24.60
CA ALA A 302 -5.97 -3.84 25.48
C ALA A 302 -5.96 -2.95 26.73
N LEU A 303 -6.25 -1.65 26.58
CA LEU A 303 -6.36 -0.72 27.72
C LEU A 303 -7.49 -1.12 28.68
N PHE A 304 -8.68 -1.46 28.16
CA PHE A 304 -9.78 -1.93 28.99
C PHE A 304 -9.49 -3.28 29.64
N PHE A 305 -8.86 -4.20 28.92
CA PHE A 305 -8.48 -5.49 29.49
C PHE A 305 -7.53 -5.33 30.68
N ILE A 306 -6.50 -4.48 30.55
CA ILE A 306 -5.61 -4.13 31.65
C ILE A 306 -6.40 -3.50 32.80
N ALA A 307 -7.27 -2.54 32.52
CA ALA A 307 -8.05 -1.85 33.55
C ALA A 307 -8.97 -2.79 34.32
N VAL A 308 -9.77 -3.61 33.62
CA VAL A 308 -10.73 -4.54 34.24
C VAL A 308 -10.00 -5.57 35.09
N VAL A 309 -8.87 -6.12 34.62
CA VAL A 309 -8.06 -7.09 35.40
C VAL A 309 -7.47 -6.45 36.67
N ILE A 310 -7.03 -5.20 36.61
CA ILE A 310 -6.44 -4.51 37.77
C ILE A 310 -7.51 -4.08 38.79
N PHE A 311 -8.61 -3.51 38.32
CA PHE A 311 -9.57 -2.82 39.20
C PHE A 311 -10.72 -3.71 39.68
N ILE A 312 -10.99 -4.85 39.04
CA ILE A 312 -12.18 -5.66 39.34
C ILE A 312 -11.77 -7.01 39.94
N PRO A 313 -11.94 -7.21 41.27
CA PRO A 313 -11.64 -8.48 41.92
C PRO A 313 -12.56 -9.62 41.43
N PRO A 314 -12.04 -10.86 41.27
CA PRO A 314 -12.82 -11.99 40.73
C PRO A 314 -14.09 -12.32 41.53
N ALA A 315 -14.01 -12.27 42.86
CA ALA A 315 -15.16 -12.55 43.74
C ALA A 315 -16.26 -11.49 43.56
N PHE A 316 -15.87 -10.22 43.48
CA PHE A 316 -16.80 -9.11 43.29
C PHE A 316 -17.42 -9.12 41.90
N PHE A 317 -16.64 -9.46 40.87
CA PHE A 317 -17.16 -9.60 39.50
C PHE A 317 -18.21 -10.73 39.42
N LYS A 318 -17.94 -11.89 40.04
CA LYS A 318 -18.89 -13.01 40.08
C LYS A 318 -20.25 -12.58 40.63
N GLU A 319 -20.23 -11.90 41.78
CA GLU A 319 -21.46 -11.47 42.47
C GLU A 319 -22.22 -10.42 41.65
N MET A 320 -21.53 -9.36 41.23
CA MET A 320 -22.16 -8.22 40.57
C MET A 320 -22.64 -8.51 39.15
N ALA A 321 -21.97 -9.41 38.42
CA ALA A 321 -22.34 -9.81 37.05
C ALA A 321 -23.20 -11.09 36.99
N PHE A 322 -23.56 -11.67 38.14
CA PHE A 322 -24.34 -12.91 38.25
C PHE A 322 -23.70 -14.08 37.49
N LEU A 323 -22.38 -14.29 37.66
CA LEU A 323 -21.69 -15.41 37.03
C LEU A 323 -21.99 -16.71 37.80
N ASN A 324 -22.26 -17.78 37.07
CA ASN A 324 -22.49 -19.10 37.66
C ASN A 324 -21.21 -19.65 38.32
N GLU A 325 -20.08 -19.48 37.63
CA GLU A 325 -18.75 -19.94 38.04
C GLU A 325 -17.89 -18.78 38.56
N PRO A 326 -16.77 -19.05 39.26
CA PRO A 326 -15.76 -18.03 39.54
C PRO A 326 -15.31 -17.30 38.26
N ALA A 327 -15.15 -15.98 38.35
CA ALA A 327 -14.79 -15.16 37.19
C ALA A 327 -13.48 -15.64 36.56
N GLY A 328 -13.57 -16.06 35.29
CA GLY A 328 -12.44 -16.52 34.50
C GLY A 328 -11.97 -15.47 33.50
N VAL A 329 -10.86 -15.74 32.82
CA VAL A 329 -10.27 -14.83 31.82
C VAL A 329 -11.26 -14.45 30.71
N ILE A 330 -12.16 -15.37 30.34
CA ILE A 330 -13.18 -15.14 29.30
C ILE A 330 -14.17 -14.04 29.72
N ASP A 331 -14.53 -13.95 31.00
CA ASP A 331 -15.45 -12.93 31.51
C ASP A 331 -14.79 -11.54 31.45
N TYR A 332 -13.52 -11.44 31.82
CA TYR A 332 -12.73 -10.22 31.65
C TYR A 332 -12.59 -9.81 30.18
N LEU A 333 -12.36 -10.77 29.27
CA LEU A 333 -12.32 -10.51 27.83
C LEU A 333 -13.67 -10.00 27.31
N ARG A 334 -14.80 -10.58 27.75
CA ARG A 334 -16.15 -10.14 27.36
C ARG A 334 -16.48 -8.74 27.85
N LEU A 335 -16.17 -8.44 29.12
CA LEU A 335 -16.38 -7.10 29.68
C LEU A 335 -15.52 -6.06 28.97
N SER A 336 -14.26 -6.39 28.69
CA SER A 336 -13.36 -5.53 27.90
C SER A 336 -13.88 -5.32 26.49
N TRP A 337 -14.38 -6.37 25.84
CA TRP A 337 -14.96 -6.32 24.49
C TRP A 337 -16.16 -5.37 24.47
N LEU A 338 -17.12 -5.56 25.36
CA LEU A 338 -18.31 -4.72 25.45
C LEU A 338 -17.95 -3.26 25.72
N SER A 339 -17.06 -3.01 26.69
CA SER A 339 -16.59 -1.67 27.05
C SER A 339 -15.92 -0.98 25.86
N THR A 340 -15.10 -1.71 25.10
CA THR A 340 -14.43 -1.19 23.90
C THR A 340 -15.43 -0.80 22.81
N SER A 341 -16.45 -1.63 22.57
CA SER A 341 -17.48 -1.34 21.56
C SER A 341 -18.26 -0.07 21.89
N ILE A 342 -18.71 0.09 23.14
CA ILE A 342 -19.43 1.29 23.59
C ILE A 342 -18.52 2.52 23.53
N SER A 343 -17.28 2.39 24.01
CA SER A 343 -16.32 3.48 24.04
C SER A 343 -15.87 3.93 22.66
N THR A 344 -15.84 3.03 21.67
CA THR A 344 -15.53 3.37 20.28
C THR A 344 -16.61 4.29 19.70
N ILE A 345 -17.88 4.08 20.03
CA ILE A 345 -18.98 4.96 19.62
C ILE A 345 -18.83 6.34 20.27
N ALA A 346 -18.53 6.40 21.56
CA ALA A 346 -18.28 7.68 22.25
C ALA A 346 -17.02 8.40 21.70
N GLY A 347 -15.97 7.64 21.41
CA GLY A 347 -14.72 8.14 20.83
C GLY A 347 -14.90 8.74 19.44
N ALA A 348 -15.86 8.25 18.65
CA ALA A 348 -16.15 8.81 17.32
C ALA A 348 -16.45 10.32 17.39
N ILE A 349 -17.24 10.76 18.36
CA ILE A 349 -17.53 12.18 18.57
C ILE A 349 -16.25 12.97 18.80
N GLY A 350 -15.31 12.44 19.59
CA GLY A 350 -14.01 13.06 19.83
C GLY A 350 -13.11 13.12 18.60
N ALA A 351 -13.22 12.16 17.68
CA ALA A 351 -12.43 12.14 16.44
C ALA A 351 -12.80 13.30 15.49
N GLY A 352 -14.02 13.82 15.57
CA GLY A 352 -14.41 15.00 14.79
C GLY A 352 -13.72 16.30 15.22
N LEU A 353 -13.05 16.31 16.38
CA LEU A 353 -12.32 17.47 16.91
C LEU A 353 -10.83 17.46 16.50
N GLU A 354 -10.38 16.45 15.75
CA GLU A 354 -9.01 16.36 15.27
C GLU A 354 -8.78 17.25 14.04
N ASN A 355 -7.53 17.63 13.81
CA ASN A 355 -7.17 18.49 12.69
C ASN A 355 -7.41 17.77 11.35
N GLU A 356 -8.32 18.31 10.53
CA GLU A 356 -8.71 17.78 9.22
C GLU A 356 -7.51 17.57 8.29
N GLU A 357 -6.57 18.52 8.25
CA GLU A 357 -5.39 18.39 7.39
C GLU A 357 -4.48 17.25 7.83
N LEU A 358 -4.33 17.01 9.14
CA LEU A 358 -3.52 15.91 9.65
C LEU A 358 -4.16 14.56 9.33
N VAL A 359 -5.46 14.40 9.57
CA VAL A 359 -6.17 13.15 9.26
C VAL A 359 -6.13 12.88 7.75
N ARG A 360 -6.32 13.91 6.92
CA ARG A 360 -6.26 13.80 5.47
C ARG A 360 -4.86 13.44 4.96
N ASN A 361 -3.82 14.13 5.45
CA ASN A 361 -2.42 13.90 5.06
C ASN A 361 -1.94 12.47 5.34
N ILE A 362 -2.54 11.82 6.33
CA ILE A 362 -2.19 10.47 6.72
C ILE A 362 -3.04 9.43 5.97
N THR A 363 -4.30 9.77 5.63
CA THR A 363 -5.22 8.83 4.96
C THR A 363 -5.00 8.77 3.45
N TYR A 364 -4.47 9.84 2.85
CA TYR A 364 -4.18 9.92 1.41
C TYR A 364 -2.69 9.72 1.15
N GLY A 365 -2.35 8.88 0.17
CA GLY A 365 -1.01 8.89 -0.41
C GLY A 365 -0.75 10.18 -1.19
N TYR A 366 0.54 10.49 -1.41
CA TYR A 366 1.02 11.70 -2.09
C TYR A 366 0.16 12.16 -3.27
N ARG A 367 -0.12 11.28 -4.24
CA ARG A 367 -0.87 11.67 -5.44
C ARG A 367 -2.33 11.98 -5.15
N GLN A 368 -2.97 11.21 -4.27
CA GLN A 368 -4.37 11.44 -3.91
C GLN A 368 -4.51 12.82 -3.25
N LYS A 369 -3.55 13.19 -2.39
CA LYS A 369 -3.47 14.52 -1.78
C LYS A 369 -3.27 15.62 -2.83
N ARG A 370 -2.32 15.47 -3.75
CA ARG A 370 -2.06 16.48 -4.80
C ARG A 370 -3.28 16.71 -5.70
N ARG A 371 -3.97 15.63 -6.11
CA ARG A 371 -5.18 15.76 -6.93
C ARG A 371 -6.29 16.50 -6.17
N TYR A 372 -6.47 16.19 -4.90
CA TYR A 372 -7.45 16.89 -4.06
C TYR A 372 -7.15 18.39 -3.98
N GLN A 373 -5.88 18.77 -3.80
CA GLN A 373 -5.45 20.18 -3.80
C GLN A 373 -5.67 20.86 -5.15
N GLU A 374 -5.41 20.16 -6.27
CA GLU A 374 -5.69 20.68 -7.61
C GLU A 374 -7.18 20.94 -7.80
N VAL A 375 -8.06 20.00 -7.42
CA VAL A 375 -9.53 20.20 -7.52
C VAL A 375 -9.98 21.41 -6.68
N GLN A 376 -9.50 21.56 -5.46
CA GLN A 376 -9.82 22.72 -4.60
C GLN A 376 -9.34 24.07 -5.14
N GLN A 377 -8.33 24.11 -6.01
CA GLN A 377 -7.87 25.36 -6.60
C GLN A 377 -8.75 25.83 -7.78
N TYR A 378 -9.57 24.92 -8.33
CA TYR A 378 -10.46 25.20 -9.47
C TYR A 378 -11.95 25.22 -9.12
N ASP A 379 -12.29 24.88 -7.87
CA ASP A 379 -13.62 25.04 -7.25
C ASP A 379 -13.62 26.27 -6.34
#